data_AF-A0A937XPZ2-F1
#
_entry.id   AF-A0A937XPZ2-F1
#
_cell.length_a   1.000
_cell.length_b   1.000
_cell.length_c   1.000
_cell.angle_alpha   90.00
_cell.angle_beta   90.00
_cell.angle_gamma   90.00
#
_symmetry.space_group_name_H-M   'P 1'
#
loop_
_entity.id
_entity.type
_entity.pdbx_description
1 polymer ?
#
loop_
_entity_poly.entity_id
_entity_poly.type
_entity_poly.pdbx_seq_one_letter_code
_entity_poly.pdbx_strand_id
1 'polypeptide(L)'
;FDESSGTATIERAGRRLLSAVIILPEGRQAFEEFFAGFLAGNPDGPPRLVEVPGRTFADARPKPNASTDQYVSLVNLASVRDLELVAPAPVDPLRFRANVHFDGAPAWEELSWVGREFSLGSARLRVVSPTIRCAATAVNPATAERDMDVPSLLIRHFRHNHMGVYAEVVAGGAFDSGCALAWR
;
A
#
# COMPACT_ATOMS: atom_id res chain seq x y z
N PHE A 1 -11.89 1.81 10.66
CA PHE A 1 -13.18 1.14 10.42
C PHE A 1 -13.24 -0.03 11.37
N ASP A 2 -14.34 -0.17 12.07
CA ASP A 2 -14.62 -1.30 12.95
C ASP A 2 -15.64 -2.20 12.24
N GLU A 3 -15.20 -3.40 11.87
CA GLU A 3 -16.00 -4.38 11.15
C GLU A 3 -17.19 -4.86 11.98
N SER A 4 -17.06 -4.94 13.31
CA SER A 4 -18.11 -5.47 14.18
C SER A 4 -19.30 -4.51 14.30
N SER A 5 -19.03 -3.21 14.30
CA SER A 5 -20.05 -2.17 14.41
C SER A 5 -20.39 -1.50 13.08
N GLY A 6 -19.60 -1.74 12.03
CA GLY A 6 -19.69 -1.02 10.76
C GLY A 6 -19.31 0.46 10.86
N THR A 7 -18.66 0.87 11.96
CA THR A 7 -18.33 2.27 12.23
C THR A 7 -17.04 2.67 11.54
N ALA A 8 -17.07 3.74 10.76
CA ALA A 8 -15.87 4.41 10.29
C ALA A 8 -15.67 5.73 11.05
N THR A 9 -14.41 6.05 11.31
CA THR A 9 -13.99 7.24 12.06
C THR A 9 -12.94 7.99 11.25
N ILE A 10 -13.10 9.30 11.14
CA ILE A 10 -12.09 10.22 10.60
C ILE A 10 -11.49 10.99 11.76
N GLU A 11 -10.16 10.96 11.87
CA GLU A 11 -9.41 11.69 12.89
C GLU A 11 -8.30 12.53 12.25
N ARG A 12 -7.98 13.66 12.86
CA ARG A 12 -6.85 14.51 12.46
C ARG A 12 -6.16 15.05 13.70
N ALA A 13 -4.85 14.82 13.80
CA ALA A 13 -4.03 15.24 14.94
C ALA A 13 -4.65 14.84 16.30
N GLY A 14 -5.14 13.61 16.41
CA GLY A 14 -5.79 13.07 17.62
C GLY A 14 -7.21 13.57 17.88
N ARG A 15 -7.76 14.47 17.04
CA ARG A 15 -9.15 14.93 17.16
C ARG A 15 -10.05 14.15 16.21
N ARG A 16 -11.09 13.53 16.77
CA ARG A 16 -12.17 12.92 15.97
C ARG A 16 -12.98 14.00 15.25
N LEU A 17 -13.05 13.90 13.93
CA LEU A 17 -13.77 14.84 13.06
C LEU A 17 -15.13 14.30 12.63
N LEU A 18 -15.22 12.99 12.36
CA LEU A 18 -16.46 12.30 11.99
C LEU A 18 -16.41 10.87 12.54
N SER A 19 -17.56 10.36 12.96
CA SER A 19 -17.77 8.97 13.33
C SER A 19 -19.17 8.59 12.94
N ALA A 20 -19.32 7.62 12.04
CA ALA A 20 -20.63 7.19 11.56
C ALA A 20 -20.62 5.72 11.15
N VAL A 21 -21.79 5.09 11.20
CA VAL A 21 -21.99 3.70 10.78
C VAL A 21 -22.17 3.67 9.27
N ILE A 22 -21.10 3.39 8.52
CA ILE A 22 -21.07 3.51 7.05
C ILE A 22 -21.72 2.34 6.30
N ILE A 23 -22.16 1.32 7.03
CA ILE A 23 -23.03 0.27 6.48
C ILE A 23 -24.48 0.76 6.33
N LEU A 24 -24.83 1.91 6.94
CA LEU A 24 -26.13 2.56 6.81
C LEU A 24 -26.06 3.75 5.83
N PRO A 25 -27.14 4.03 5.07
CA PRO A 25 -27.17 5.13 4.09
C PRO A 25 -26.80 6.49 4.68
N GLU A 26 -27.29 6.82 5.88
CA GLU A 26 -27.05 8.10 6.55
C GLU A 26 -25.58 8.26 6.92
N GLY A 27 -24.94 7.18 7.37
CA GLY A 27 -23.51 7.18 7.67
C GLY A 27 -22.66 7.32 6.42
N ARG A 28 -23.07 6.69 5.30
CA ARG A 28 -22.42 6.91 3.98
C ARG A 28 -22.53 8.36 3.55
N GLN A 29 -23.73 8.93 3.61
CA GLN A 29 -23.97 10.32 3.23
C GLN A 29 -23.09 11.29 4.05
N ALA A 30 -22.99 11.09 5.37
CA ALA A 30 -22.14 11.93 6.22
C ALA A 30 -20.66 11.88 5.80
N PHE A 31 -20.17 10.70 5.39
CA PHE A 31 -18.81 10.53 4.86
C PHE A 31 -18.64 11.19 3.48
N GLU A 32 -19.59 11.03 2.58
CA GLU A 32 -19.58 11.67 1.26
C GLU A 32 -19.56 13.19 1.38
N GLU A 33 -20.41 13.76 2.23
CA GLU A 33 -20.47 15.21 2.49
C GLU A 33 -19.18 15.73 3.12
N PHE A 34 -18.61 14.99 4.09
CA PHE A 34 -17.32 15.33 4.67
C PHE A 34 -16.24 15.41 3.60
N PHE A 35 -16.11 14.38 2.76
CA PHE A 35 -15.08 14.36 1.73
C PHE A 35 -15.37 15.33 0.58
N ALA A 36 -16.62 15.63 0.27
CA ALA A 36 -16.99 16.68 -0.69
C ALA A 36 -16.53 18.06 -0.22
N GLY A 37 -16.69 18.36 1.08
CA GLY A 37 -16.15 19.58 1.68
C GLY A 37 -14.62 19.58 1.77
N PHE A 38 -14.02 18.45 2.17
CA PHE A 38 -12.57 18.32 2.31
C PHE A 38 -11.82 18.40 0.98
N LEU A 39 -12.39 17.81 -0.08
CA LEU A 39 -11.86 17.81 -1.45
C LEU A 39 -12.55 18.87 -2.32
N ALA A 40 -13.00 19.97 -1.72
CA ALA A 40 -13.64 21.05 -2.46
C ALA A 40 -12.73 21.52 -3.61
N GLY A 41 -13.28 21.56 -4.83
CA GLY A 41 -12.51 21.86 -6.04
C GLY A 41 -12.01 20.64 -6.82
N ASN A 42 -12.37 19.41 -6.41
CA ASN A 42 -12.15 18.21 -7.21
C ASN A 42 -12.81 18.33 -8.60
N PRO A 43 -12.07 18.19 -9.72
CA PRO A 43 -12.64 18.33 -11.07
C PRO A 43 -13.70 17.26 -11.41
N ASP A 44 -13.64 16.11 -10.73
CA ASP A 44 -14.53 14.97 -10.98
C ASP A 44 -15.85 15.01 -10.19
N GLY A 45 -16.12 16.13 -9.50
CA GLY A 45 -17.31 16.32 -8.68
C GLY A 45 -17.18 15.74 -7.26
N PRO A 46 -18.28 15.73 -6.48
CA PRO A 46 -18.26 15.25 -5.10
C PRO A 46 -17.98 13.73 -5.05
N PRO A 47 -17.09 13.28 -4.15
CA PRO A 47 -16.76 11.88 -4.02
C PRO A 47 -17.94 11.06 -3.47
N ARG A 48 -17.98 9.78 -3.85
CA ARG A 48 -18.97 8.80 -3.40
C ARG A 48 -18.31 7.67 -2.62
N LEU A 49 -18.99 7.16 -1.61
CA LEU A 49 -18.56 5.96 -0.88
C LEU A 49 -19.27 4.75 -1.48
N VAL A 50 -18.52 3.92 -2.19
CA VAL A 50 -19.04 2.76 -2.91
C VAL A 50 -18.53 1.46 -2.32
N GLU A 51 -19.37 0.43 -2.38
CA GLU A 51 -19.04 -0.93 -1.98
C GLU A 51 -19.52 -1.88 -3.07
N VAL A 52 -18.67 -2.84 -3.44
CA VAL A 52 -19.05 -3.90 -4.38
C VAL A 52 -18.67 -5.25 -3.77
N PRO A 53 -19.64 -6.02 -3.28
CA PRO A 53 -19.37 -7.32 -2.67
C PRO A 53 -18.59 -8.24 -3.62
N GLY A 54 -17.58 -8.92 -3.07
CA GLY A 54 -16.73 -9.85 -3.84
C GLY A 54 -15.78 -9.18 -4.84
N ARG A 55 -15.67 -7.85 -4.86
CA ARG A 55 -14.63 -7.15 -5.63
C ARG A 55 -13.64 -6.47 -4.71
N THR A 56 -12.37 -6.50 -5.13
CA THR A 56 -11.30 -5.70 -4.55
C THR A 56 -11.12 -4.43 -5.38
N PHE A 57 -10.98 -3.29 -4.70
CA PHE A 57 -10.57 -2.03 -5.33
C PHE A 57 -9.04 -1.96 -5.31
N ALA A 58 -8.40 -2.72 -6.20
CA ALA A 58 -6.95 -2.74 -6.35
C ALA A 58 -6.54 -2.23 -7.74
N ASP A 59 -5.56 -1.32 -7.77
CA ASP A 59 -5.00 -0.77 -9.02
C ASP A 59 -4.02 -1.73 -9.72
N ALA A 60 -3.76 -2.88 -9.10
CA ALA A 60 -2.81 -3.85 -9.61
C ALA A 60 -3.43 -4.69 -10.73
N ARG A 61 -2.91 -4.51 -11.95
CA ARG A 61 -3.23 -5.37 -13.10
C ARG A 61 -2.83 -6.83 -12.83
N PRO A 62 -3.54 -7.81 -13.43
CA PRO A 62 -3.18 -9.22 -13.41
C PRO A 62 -1.69 -9.44 -13.69
N LYS A 63 -1.05 -10.31 -12.92
CA LYS A 63 0.36 -10.66 -13.04
C LYS A 63 0.50 -12.02 -13.72
N PRO A 64 1.39 -12.19 -14.71
CA PRO A 64 1.52 -13.44 -15.46
C PRO A 64 1.78 -14.68 -14.59
N ASN A 65 2.42 -14.50 -13.43
CA ASN A 65 2.75 -15.59 -12.51
C ASN A 65 1.75 -15.73 -11.36
N ALA A 66 0.60 -15.05 -11.41
CA ALA A 66 -0.40 -15.09 -10.36
C ALA A 66 -1.59 -15.99 -10.70
N SER A 67 -2.27 -16.45 -9.66
CA SER A 67 -3.45 -17.32 -9.70
C SER A 67 -4.72 -16.65 -9.15
N THR A 68 -4.59 -15.62 -8.31
CA THR A 68 -5.72 -15.02 -7.58
C THR A 68 -6.13 -13.63 -8.06
N ASP A 69 -5.26 -12.94 -8.80
CA ASP A 69 -5.36 -11.50 -9.09
C ASP A 69 -5.55 -10.59 -7.86
N GLN A 70 -5.14 -11.09 -6.69
CA GLN A 70 -5.17 -10.38 -5.42
C GLN A 70 -3.79 -10.42 -4.79
N TYR A 71 -3.25 -9.25 -4.46
CA TYR A 71 -1.85 -9.12 -4.08
C TYR A 71 -1.65 -8.42 -2.75
N VAL A 72 -0.72 -8.94 -1.97
CA VAL A 72 -0.08 -8.29 -0.84
C VAL A 72 1.19 -7.64 -1.36
N SER A 73 1.36 -6.34 -1.14
CA SER A 73 2.57 -5.61 -1.49
C SER A 73 3.56 -5.59 -0.32
N LEU A 74 4.82 -5.89 -0.63
CA LEU A 74 5.91 -5.93 0.34
C LEU A 74 7.03 -4.97 -0.08
N VAL A 75 7.63 -4.27 0.88
CA VAL A 75 8.78 -3.39 0.66
C VAL A 75 9.87 -3.69 1.68
N ASN A 76 11.10 -3.86 1.18
CA ASN A 76 12.29 -4.04 1.98
C ASN A 76 12.81 -2.69 2.48
N LEU A 77 12.92 -2.52 3.79
CA LEU A 77 13.45 -1.30 4.41
C LEU A 77 14.92 -1.07 4.08
N ALA A 78 15.70 -2.12 3.78
CA ALA A 78 17.07 -1.97 3.29
C ALA A 78 17.11 -1.31 1.91
N SER A 79 16.20 -1.65 0.99
CA SER A 79 16.06 -0.99 -0.32
C SER A 79 15.62 0.47 -0.20
N VAL A 80 14.74 0.78 0.78
CA VAL A 80 14.35 2.17 1.07
C VAL A 80 15.56 2.99 1.52
N ARG A 81 16.36 2.46 2.46
CA ARG A 81 17.59 3.12 2.92
C ARG A 81 18.60 3.31 1.80
N ASP A 82 18.74 2.35 0.89
CA ASP A 82 19.64 2.47 -0.26
C ASP A 82 19.17 3.52 -1.28
N LEU A 83 17.85 3.60 -1.53
CA LEU A 83 17.28 4.69 -2.32
C LEU A 83 17.51 6.06 -1.67
N GLU A 84 17.40 6.15 -0.33
CA GLU A 84 17.60 7.41 0.40
C GLU A 84 18.99 8.00 0.17
N LEU A 85 20.03 7.17 -0.02
CA LEU A 85 21.40 7.63 -0.28
C LEU A 85 21.54 8.48 -1.55
N VAL A 86 20.63 8.31 -2.52
CA VAL A 86 20.62 9.04 -3.79
C VAL A 86 19.45 10.02 -3.91
N ALA A 87 18.58 10.07 -2.89
CA ALA A 87 17.41 10.94 -2.86
C ALA A 87 17.77 12.36 -2.41
N PRO A 88 17.00 13.39 -2.81
CA PRO A 88 17.25 14.77 -2.39
C PRO A 88 16.86 15.06 -0.93
N ALA A 89 16.17 14.14 -0.27
CA ALA A 89 15.65 14.24 1.09
C ALA A 89 15.38 12.83 1.66
N PRO A 90 15.17 12.68 2.98
CA PRO A 90 14.80 11.40 3.58
C PRO A 90 13.57 10.76 2.90
N VAL A 91 13.61 9.44 2.73
CA VAL A 91 12.59 8.67 2.01
C VAL A 91 11.70 7.95 3.01
N ASP A 92 10.52 8.51 3.26
CA ASP A 92 9.50 7.86 4.08
C ASP A 92 8.99 6.55 3.40
N PRO A 93 9.12 5.37 4.04
CA PRO A 93 8.62 4.10 3.50
C PRO A 93 7.12 4.08 3.21
N LEU A 94 6.32 4.96 3.82
CA LEU A 94 4.88 5.06 3.58
C LEU A 94 4.55 5.61 2.18
N ARG A 95 5.51 6.25 1.50
CA ARG A 95 5.38 6.64 0.07
C ARG A 95 5.03 5.45 -0.82
N PHE A 96 5.47 4.25 -0.46
CA PHE A 96 5.26 3.03 -1.25
C PHE A 96 3.94 2.32 -0.98
N ARG A 97 3.18 2.74 0.05
CA ARG A 97 1.86 2.19 0.41
C ARG A 97 1.84 0.66 0.47
N ALA A 98 2.93 0.07 0.97
CA ALA A 98 3.06 -1.36 1.10
C ALA A 98 2.15 -1.89 2.23
N ASN A 99 1.69 -3.13 2.10
CA ASN A 99 1.00 -3.82 3.18
C ASN A 99 1.97 -4.32 4.24
N VAL A 100 3.15 -4.77 3.82
CA VAL A 100 4.21 -5.29 4.70
C VAL A 100 5.51 -4.56 4.42
N HIS A 101 6.04 -3.90 5.44
CA HIS A 101 7.42 -3.43 5.46
C HIS A 101 8.26 -4.45 6.24
N PHE A 102 9.34 -4.92 5.63
CA PHE A 102 10.20 -5.93 6.26
C PHE A 102 11.67 -5.50 6.20
N ASP A 103 12.49 -6.14 7.03
CA ASP A 103 13.93 -5.90 7.12
C ASP A 103 14.69 -7.24 7.26
N GLY A 104 16.01 -7.19 7.29
CA GLY A 104 16.90 -8.35 7.47
C GLY A 104 17.40 -8.99 6.17
N ALA A 105 16.88 -8.57 5.03
CA ALA A 105 17.40 -8.93 3.69
C ALA A 105 18.31 -7.81 3.15
N PRO A 106 19.40 -8.12 2.42
CA PRO A 106 20.13 -7.15 1.63
C PRO A 106 19.22 -6.28 0.75
N ALA A 107 19.61 -5.04 0.52
CA ALA A 107 18.88 -4.14 -0.37
C ALA A 107 18.67 -4.79 -1.74
N TRP A 108 17.47 -4.64 -2.27
CA TRP A 108 17.01 -5.13 -3.58
C TRP A 108 16.91 -6.65 -3.73
N GLU A 109 17.28 -7.42 -2.71
CA GLU A 109 17.23 -8.88 -2.78
C GLU A 109 15.81 -9.38 -3.07
N GLU A 110 14.79 -8.64 -2.63
CA GLU A 110 13.40 -9.00 -2.84
C GLU A 110 13.00 -9.11 -4.31
N LEU A 111 13.68 -8.39 -5.20
CA LEU A 111 13.40 -8.44 -6.63
C LEU A 111 13.76 -9.80 -7.24
N SER A 112 14.66 -10.56 -6.59
CA SER A 112 15.05 -11.92 -6.99
C SER A 112 14.06 -13.00 -6.52
N TRP A 113 13.07 -12.64 -5.69
CA TRP A 113 12.21 -13.63 -5.04
C TRP A 113 11.07 -14.12 -5.92
N VAL A 114 10.88 -13.58 -7.12
CA VAL A 114 9.79 -13.97 -8.03
C VAL A 114 9.76 -15.48 -8.23
N GLY A 115 8.60 -16.09 -7.97
CA GLY A 115 8.38 -17.53 -8.04
C GLY A 115 8.65 -18.27 -6.72
N ARG A 116 9.31 -17.65 -5.74
CA ARG A 116 9.60 -18.26 -4.43
C ARG A 116 8.43 -18.11 -3.47
N GLU A 117 8.28 -19.11 -2.60
CA GLU A 117 7.32 -19.11 -1.51
C GLU A 117 7.99 -18.88 -0.16
N PHE A 118 7.28 -18.17 0.72
CA PHE A 118 7.69 -17.97 2.09
C PHE A 118 6.48 -18.00 3.01
N SER A 119 6.73 -18.26 4.28
CA SER A 119 5.76 -18.12 5.36
C SER A 119 5.95 -16.78 6.08
N LEU A 120 4.82 -16.15 6.43
CA LEU A 120 4.75 -14.96 7.27
C LEU A 120 3.69 -15.21 8.34
N GLY A 121 4.13 -15.40 9.59
CA GLY A 121 3.26 -15.96 10.62
C GLY A 121 2.72 -17.33 10.19
N SER A 122 1.40 -17.51 10.24
CA SER A 122 0.73 -18.73 9.71
C SER A 122 0.30 -18.62 8.26
N ALA A 123 0.45 -17.46 7.62
CA ALA A 123 0.15 -17.27 6.20
C ALA A 123 1.28 -17.82 5.31
N ARG A 124 0.91 -18.25 4.10
CA ARG A 124 1.87 -18.63 3.06
C ARG A 124 1.65 -17.77 1.83
N LEU A 125 2.74 -17.16 1.35
CA LEU A 125 2.72 -16.25 0.23
C LEU A 125 3.73 -16.68 -0.83
N ARG A 126 3.45 -16.32 -2.08
CA ARG A 126 4.34 -16.52 -3.23
C ARG A 126 4.58 -15.20 -3.93
N VAL A 127 5.83 -14.83 -4.13
CA VAL A 127 6.16 -13.60 -4.86
C VAL A 127 5.86 -13.80 -6.34
N VAL A 128 5.08 -12.90 -6.94
CA VAL A 128 4.61 -13.03 -8.33
C VAL A 128 5.23 -12.01 -9.28
N SER A 129 5.61 -10.83 -8.77
CA SER A 129 6.11 -9.74 -9.63
C SER A 129 6.80 -8.63 -8.83
N PRO A 130 7.85 -7.99 -9.36
CA PRO A 130 8.34 -6.71 -8.85
C PRO A 130 7.27 -5.62 -8.92
N THR A 131 7.26 -4.70 -7.96
CA THR A 131 6.31 -3.59 -7.98
C THR A 131 6.89 -2.39 -8.72
N ILE A 132 6.35 -2.11 -9.91
CA ILE A 132 6.61 -0.87 -10.66
C ILE A 132 6.04 0.31 -9.88
N ARG A 133 6.85 1.35 -9.67
CA ARG A 133 6.43 2.58 -8.98
C ARG A 133 6.04 3.67 -9.98
N CYS A 134 4.90 4.28 -9.70
CA CYS A 134 4.33 5.37 -10.46
C CYS A 134 4.41 6.70 -9.69
N ALA A 135 3.93 7.77 -10.30
CA ALA A 135 3.95 9.12 -9.76
C ALA A 135 3.23 9.30 -8.41
N ALA A 136 2.43 8.32 -7.97
CA ALA A 136 1.83 8.33 -6.62
C ALA A 136 2.89 8.34 -5.51
N THR A 137 4.04 7.70 -5.74
CA THR A 137 5.17 7.68 -4.79
C THR A 137 5.86 9.04 -4.62
N ALA A 138 5.55 10.00 -5.50
CA ALA A 138 6.10 11.35 -5.40
C ALA A 138 5.40 12.23 -4.37
N VAL A 139 4.26 11.79 -3.84
CA VAL A 139 3.49 12.54 -2.84
C VAL A 139 4.04 12.27 -1.45
N ASN A 140 4.35 13.35 -0.72
CA ASN A 140 4.74 13.30 0.68
C ASN A 140 3.54 12.84 1.54
N PRO A 141 3.68 11.79 2.36
CA PRO A 141 2.57 11.27 3.15
C PRO A 141 2.10 12.22 4.26
N ALA A 142 2.93 13.14 4.72
CA ALA A 142 2.60 14.11 5.77
C ALA A 142 1.99 15.40 5.21
N THR A 143 2.54 15.93 4.10
CA THR A 143 2.13 17.24 3.57
C THR A 143 1.17 17.16 2.38
N ALA A 144 1.04 15.98 1.76
CA ALA A 144 0.30 15.76 0.50
C ALA A 144 0.87 16.51 -0.73
N GLU A 145 2.06 17.10 -0.62
CA GLU A 145 2.74 17.77 -1.73
C GLU A 145 3.58 16.79 -2.55
N ARG A 146 3.77 17.08 -3.84
CA ARG A 146 4.72 16.33 -4.69
C ARG A 146 6.11 16.91 -4.51
N ASP A 147 6.98 16.18 -3.82
CA ASP A 147 8.29 16.70 -3.38
C ASP A 147 9.49 15.83 -3.84
N MET A 148 9.24 14.64 -4.37
CA MET A 148 10.31 13.71 -4.76
C MET A 148 9.91 12.86 -5.96
N ASP A 149 10.62 12.97 -7.09
CA ASP A 149 10.35 12.11 -8.26
C ASP A 149 11.01 10.72 -8.10
N VAL A 150 10.42 9.90 -7.22
CA VAL A 150 10.88 8.54 -6.90
C VAL A 150 11.03 7.64 -8.14
N PRO A 151 10.08 7.59 -9.09
CA PRO A 151 10.26 6.79 -10.31
C PRO A 151 11.51 7.18 -11.12
N SER A 152 11.77 8.48 -11.28
CA SER A 152 12.96 8.95 -11.98
C SER A 152 14.25 8.65 -11.23
N LEU A 153 14.25 8.77 -9.89
CA LEU A 153 15.39 8.38 -9.05
C LEU A 153 15.73 6.90 -9.24
N LEU A 154 14.72 6.02 -9.19
CA LEU A 154 14.89 4.59 -9.40
C LEU A 154 15.52 4.30 -10.76
N ILE A 155 14.98 4.88 -11.84
CA ILE A 155 15.51 4.66 -13.20
C ILE A 155 16.95 5.17 -13.33
N ARG A 156 17.23 6.37 -12.83
CA ARG A 156 18.55 7.02 -12.98
C ARG A 156 19.64 6.28 -12.24
N HIS A 157 19.37 5.84 -11.01
CA HIS A 157 20.39 5.30 -10.11
C HIS A 157 20.44 3.77 -10.08
N PHE A 158 19.32 3.09 -10.34
CA PHE A 158 19.20 1.62 -10.25
C PHE A 158 18.82 0.95 -11.58
N ARG A 159 18.63 1.72 -12.66
CA ARG A 159 18.31 1.23 -14.02
C ARG A 159 16.99 0.45 -14.12
N HIS A 160 16.10 0.60 -13.15
CA HIS A 160 14.74 0.06 -13.14
C HIS A 160 13.79 0.99 -12.38
N ASN A 161 12.48 0.80 -12.49
CA ASN A 161 11.49 1.55 -11.71
C ASN A 161 10.78 0.68 -10.65
N HIS A 162 11.44 -0.39 -10.22
CA HIS A 162 10.93 -1.29 -9.19
C HIS A 162 11.32 -0.83 -7.79
N MET A 163 10.41 -1.03 -6.84
CA MET A 163 10.70 -0.97 -5.39
C MET A 163 9.74 -1.93 -4.71
N GLY A 164 10.23 -2.93 -4.01
CA GLY A 164 9.38 -3.97 -3.41
C GLY A 164 8.74 -4.92 -4.44
N VAL A 165 7.88 -5.80 -3.94
CA VAL A 165 7.26 -6.90 -4.70
C VAL A 165 5.79 -7.08 -4.37
N TYR A 166 5.06 -7.67 -5.31
CA TYR A 166 3.74 -8.26 -5.08
C TYR A 166 3.86 -9.75 -4.80
N ALA A 167 3.16 -10.20 -3.78
CA ALA A 167 2.94 -11.61 -3.49
C ALA A 167 1.46 -11.93 -3.48
N GLU A 168 1.10 -13.15 -3.84
CA GLU A 168 -0.25 -13.67 -3.65
C GLU A 168 -0.30 -14.58 -2.43
N VAL A 169 -1.49 -14.69 -1.83
CA VAL A 169 -1.73 -15.60 -0.70
C VAL A 169 -2.02 -17.00 -1.24
N VAL A 170 -1.09 -17.93 -1.02
CA VAL A 170 -1.23 -19.34 -1.39
C VAL A 170 -2.02 -20.12 -0.34
N ALA A 171 -1.86 -19.74 0.94
CA ALA A 171 -2.69 -20.23 2.03
C ALA A 171 -2.92 -19.10 3.05
N GLY A 172 -4.18 -18.88 3.42
CA GLY A 172 -4.56 -17.88 4.40
C GLY A 172 -3.99 -18.19 5.78
N GLY A 173 -3.77 -17.13 6.57
CA GLY A 173 -3.26 -17.21 7.93
C GLY A 173 -3.15 -15.82 8.55
N ALA A 174 -2.81 -15.81 9.83
CA ALA A 174 -2.60 -14.59 10.61
C ALA A 174 -1.11 -14.36 10.83
N PHE A 175 -0.74 -13.08 10.94
CA PHE A 175 0.58 -12.65 11.35
C PHE A 175 0.48 -11.32 12.08
N ASP A 176 1.45 -11.07 12.94
CA ASP A 176 1.59 -9.82 13.69
C ASP A 176 2.89 -9.12 13.29
N SER A 177 3.01 -7.84 13.65
CA SER A 177 4.28 -7.13 13.53
C SER A 177 5.37 -7.87 14.31
N GLY A 178 6.55 -8.02 13.68
CA GLY A 178 7.68 -8.76 14.25
C GLY A 178 7.75 -10.23 13.86
N CYS A 179 6.75 -10.79 13.15
CA CYS A 179 6.88 -12.11 12.56
C CYS A 179 8.03 -12.18 11.54
N ALA A 180 8.79 -13.27 11.57
CA ALA A 180 9.86 -13.52 10.61
C ALA A 180 9.32 -14.00 9.26
N LEU A 181 10.03 -13.66 8.20
CA LEU A 181 9.88 -14.25 6.87
C LEU A 181 10.69 -15.55 6.81
N ALA A 182 10.04 -16.67 6.57
CA ALA A 182 10.70 -17.99 6.51
C ALA A 182 10.59 -18.59 5.11
N TRP A 183 11.73 -18.80 4.45
CA TRP A 183 11.81 -19.39 3.11
C TRP A 183 11.50 -20.88 3.12
N ARG A 184 10.87 -21.35 2.03
CA ARG A 184 10.66 -22.76 1.73
C ARG A 184 11.60 -23.25 0.64
#